data_AF-A0A1V4I8Y8-F1
#
_entry.id   AF-A0A1V4I8Y8-F1
#
_cell.length_a   1.000
_cell.length_b   1.000
_cell.length_c   1.000
_cell.angle_alpha   90.00
_cell.angle_beta   90.00
_cell.angle_gamma   90.00
#
_symmetry.space_group_name_H-M   'P 1'
#
loop_
_entity.id
_entity.type
_entity.pdbx_description
1 polymer ?
#
loop_
_entity_poly.entity_id
_entity_poly.type
_entity_poly.pdbx_seq_one_letter_code
_entity_poly.pdbx_strand_id
1 'polypeptide(L)'
;MDKKGYVMVFLPIIFIVLFGFIGLAIDLSIVVYNKQHLQDVVDFAAISSIQEATKNKSQVIRTSREYLNKNGINDIDIVKIIYPYDGDDYKIKISASRKVKLTFLSILGFKETTVLVNSIAKLNRDLRYAIFQNSNDVLYINTAIRVEGNIHSNGDINLQSRDIIVNGIVEGVGKINSRTTNVSQFIENCPYIKMPYYNIQDYRNKATIYYNNSITIDNKLTLNQDQIIFVNGDITVKAKTEGRGKIIATGNITFTGNDIIYGTDKDEIMFMAGRNIWFSGTKSQYSGIFYTYSGEINFSCSNSSVYGRLYANKIKLIGGNNQIYPYNMEISDTWSTSLVE
;
A
#
# COMPACT_ATOMS: atom_id res chain seq x y z
N MET A 1 -44.73 -15.96 -67.15
CA MET A 1 -44.40 -16.77 -65.96
C MET A 1 -43.14 -16.20 -65.34
N ASP A 2 -43.21 -15.08 -64.64
CA ASP A 2 -43.59 -14.94 -63.21
C ASP A 2 -42.39 -14.79 -62.26
N LYS A 3 -41.45 -13.91 -62.61
CA LYS A 3 -40.45 -13.41 -61.64
C LYS A 3 -41.02 -12.35 -60.67
N LYS A 4 -42.24 -11.86 -60.92
CA LYS A 4 -42.92 -10.90 -60.03
C LYS A 4 -43.54 -11.57 -58.78
N GLY A 5 -43.96 -12.84 -58.88
CA GLY A 5 -44.52 -13.58 -57.75
C GLY A 5 -43.50 -13.94 -56.67
N TYR A 6 -42.26 -14.28 -57.06
CA TYR A 6 -41.17 -14.61 -56.13
C TYR A 6 -40.78 -13.42 -55.24
N VAL A 7 -40.67 -12.22 -55.82
CA VAL A 7 -40.37 -10.99 -55.08
C VAL A 7 -41.49 -10.65 -54.09
N MET A 8 -42.74 -10.95 -54.44
CA MET A 8 -43.91 -10.70 -53.58
C MET A 8 -43.92 -11.56 -52.30
N VAL A 9 -43.29 -12.74 -52.33
CA VAL A 9 -43.22 -13.66 -51.18
C VAL A 9 -41.91 -13.52 -50.40
N PHE A 10 -40.78 -13.32 -51.08
CA PHE A 10 -39.48 -13.23 -50.41
C PHE A 10 -39.25 -11.92 -49.66
N LEU A 11 -39.77 -10.81 -50.20
CA LEU A 11 -39.53 -9.48 -49.61
C LEU A 11 -40.11 -9.37 -48.18
N PRO A 12 -41.36 -9.80 -47.89
CA PRO A 12 -41.89 -9.80 -46.52
C PRO A 12 -41.08 -10.66 -45.54
N ILE A 13 -40.59 -11.83 -45.98
CA ILE A 13 -39.81 -12.74 -45.14
C ILE A 13 -38.48 -12.09 -44.75
N ILE A 14 -37.80 -11.43 -45.69
CA ILE A 14 -36.57 -10.69 -45.41
C ILE A 14 -36.80 -9.55 -44.42
N PHE A 15 -37.91 -8.82 -44.54
CA PHE A 15 -38.25 -7.77 -43.57
C PHE A 15 -38.48 -8.34 -42.16
N ILE A 16 -39.16 -9.47 -42.03
CA ILE A 16 -39.35 -10.14 -40.73
C ILE A 16 -37.99 -10.50 -40.10
N VAL A 17 -37.09 -11.06 -40.89
CA VAL A 17 -35.73 -11.40 -40.43
C VAL A 17 -34.96 -10.14 -40.01
N LEU A 18 -35.03 -9.07 -40.81
CA LEU A 18 -34.34 -7.81 -40.54
C LEU A 18 -34.87 -7.12 -39.27
N PHE A 19 -36.19 -7.08 -39.08
CA PHE A 19 -36.81 -6.58 -37.84
C PHE A 19 -36.45 -7.46 -36.63
N GLY A 20 -36.31 -8.76 -36.81
CA GLY A 20 -35.82 -9.67 -35.77
C GLY A 20 -34.42 -9.30 -35.30
N PHE A 21 -33.49 -9.03 -36.23
CA PHE A 21 -32.13 -8.60 -35.88
C PHE A 21 -32.10 -7.22 -35.22
N ILE A 22 -32.93 -6.26 -35.68
CA ILE A 22 -33.06 -4.95 -35.04
C ILE A 22 -33.57 -5.10 -33.60
N GLY A 23 -34.59 -5.93 -33.39
CA GLY A 23 -35.14 -6.20 -32.07
C GLY A 23 -34.11 -6.80 -31.11
N LEU A 24 -33.32 -7.76 -31.60
CA LEU A 24 -32.22 -8.37 -30.83
C LEU A 24 -31.12 -7.36 -30.49
N ALA A 25 -30.77 -6.48 -31.44
CA ALA A 25 -29.79 -5.41 -31.20
C ALA A 25 -30.29 -4.41 -30.13
N ILE A 26 -31.58 -4.05 -30.15
CA ILE A 26 -32.19 -3.18 -29.13
C ILE A 26 -32.14 -3.83 -27.75
N ASP A 27 -32.56 -5.10 -27.63
CA ASP A 27 -32.54 -5.80 -26.35
C ASP A 27 -31.12 -5.95 -25.79
N LEU A 28 -30.15 -6.31 -26.65
CA LEU A 28 -28.74 -6.38 -26.26
C LEU A 28 -28.23 -5.01 -25.77
N SER A 29 -28.60 -3.93 -26.47
CA SER A 29 -28.22 -2.56 -26.09
C SER A 29 -28.76 -2.18 -24.72
N ILE A 30 -30.02 -2.53 -24.41
CA ILE A 30 -30.63 -2.28 -23.10
C ILE A 30 -29.91 -3.05 -22.00
N VAL A 31 -29.55 -4.31 -22.25
CA VAL A 31 -28.81 -5.16 -21.28
C VAL A 31 -27.41 -4.59 -21.02
N VAL A 32 -26.67 -4.23 -22.08
CA VAL A 32 -25.33 -3.64 -21.96
C VAL A 32 -25.37 -2.30 -21.24
N TYR A 33 -26.32 -1.44 -21.59
CA TYR A 33 -26.51 -0.14 -20.92
C TYR A 33 -26.77 -0.32 -19.42
N ASN A 34 -27.69 -1.20 -19.04
CA ASN A 34 -27.99 -1.47 -17.63
C ASN A 34 -26.78 -2.06 -16.89
N LYS A 35 -26.00 -2.93 -17.55
CA LYS A 35 -24.78 -3.48 -16.97
C LYS A 35 -23.73 -2.40 -16.72
N GLN A 36 -23.47 -1.54 -17.71
CA GLN A 36 -22.48 -0.49 -17.59
C GLN A 36 -22.87 0.49 -16.49
N HIS A 37 -24.10 1.00 -16.55
CA HIS A 37 -24.59 1.94 -15.55
C HIS A 37 -24.55 1.34 -14.14
N LEU A 38 -24.99 0.09 -13.96
CA LEU A 38 -24.94 -0.57 -12.65
C LEU A 38 -23.49 -0.76 -12.15
N GLN A 39 -22.55 -1.07 -13.04
CA GLN A 39 -21.14 -1.20 -12.71
C GLN A 39 -20.54 0.14 -12.26
N ASP A 40 -20.78 1.23 -13.01
CA ASP A 40 -20.26 2.57 -12.69
C ASP A 40 -20.72 3.04 -11.30
N VAL A 41 -22.00 2.79 -10.98
CA VAL A 41 -22.58 3.15 -9.68
C VAL A 41 -21.96 2.33 -8.54
N VAL A 42 -21.75 1.04 -8.76
CA VAL A 42 -21.14 0.14 -7.77
C VAL A 42 -19.65 0.46 -7.56
N ASP A 43 -18.92 0.80 -8.61
CA ASP A 43 -17.52 1.23 -8.54
C ASP A 43 -17.37 2.55 -7.78
N PHE A 44 -18.20 3.54 -8.11
CA PHE A 44 -18.21 4.81 -7.40
C PHE A 44 -18.53 4.63 -5.91
N ALA A 45 -19.57 3.86 -5.58
CA ALA A 45 -19.94 3.61 -4.19
C ALA A 45 -18.82 2.87 -3.42
N ALA A 46 -18.13 1.90 -4.04
CA ALA A 46 -17.04 1.18 -3.40
C ALA A 46 -15.84 2.11 -3.11
N ILE A 47 -15.43 2.93 -4.08
CA ILE A 47 -14.30 3.86 -3.92
C ILE A 47 -14.63 4.97 -2.91
N SER A 48 -15.83 5.57 -2.98
CA SER A 48 -16.20 6.67 -2.09
C SER A 48 -16.38 6.20 -0.64
N SER A 49 -16.91 5.00 -0.43
CA SER A 49 -17.13 4.48 0.93
C SER A 49 -15.85 4.03 1.63
N ILE A 50 -14.89 3.45 0.90
CA ILE A 50 -13.67 2.90 1.53
C ILE A 50 -12.77 3.99 2.14
N GLN A 51 -12.91 5.25 1.71
CA GLN A 51 -12.22 6.38 2.30
C GLN A 51 -12.58 6.58 3.79
N GLU A 52 -13.82 6.27 4.17
CA GLU A 52 -14.30 6.41 5.55
C GLU A 52 -13.72 5.35 6.49
N ALA A 53 -13.11 4.27 5.96
CA ALA A 53 -12.44 3.25 6.77
C ALA A 53 -11.28 3.83 7.61
N THR A 54 -10.71 4.96 7.21
CA THR A 54 -9.66 5.67 7.97
C THR A 54 -10.20 6.45 9.18
N LYS A 55 -11.45 6.91 9.12
CA LYS A 55 -12.06 7.76 10.14
C LYS A 55 -12.93 6.96 11.10
N ASN A 56 -13.83 6.15 10.54
CA ASN A 56 -14.78 5.38 11.32
C ASN A 56 -15.33 4.20 10.51
N LYS A 57 -14.90 2.98 10.86
CA LYS A 57 -15.31 1.74 10.18
C LYS A 57 -16.82 1.54 10.12
N SER A 58 -17.57 2.00 11.13
CA SER A 58 -19.03 1.89 11.15
C SER A 58 -19.72 2.75 10.07
N GLN A 59 -19.01 3.75 9.53
CA GLN A 59 -19.51 4.62 8.47
C GLN A 59 -19.43 3.99 7.09
N VAL A 60 -18.50 3.07 6.85
CA VAL A 60 -18.23 2.53 5.50
C VAL A 60 -19.49 1.95 4.87
N ILE A 61 -20.24 1.11 5.61
CA ILE A 61 -21.49 0.50 5.13
C ILE A 61 -22.57 1.57 4.92
N ARG A 62 -22.67 2.56 5.83
CA ARG A 62 -23.66 3.64 5.73
C ARG A 62 -23.42 4.49 4.49
N THR A 63 -22.19 4.94 4.31
CA THR A 63 -21.73 5.73 3.15
C THR A 63 -21.90 4.95 1.85
N SER A 64 -21.60 3.64 1.85
CA SER A 64 -21.85 2.76 0.69
C SER A 64 -23.32 2.81 0.25
N ARG A 65 -24.25 2.62 1.19
CA ARG A 65 -25.70 2.67 0.91
C ARG A 65 -26.14 4.05 0.42
N GLU A 66 -25.61 5.11 1.03
CA GLU A 66 -25.91 6.48 0.63
C GLU A 66 -25.52 6.75 -0.83
N TYR A 67 -24.29 6.37 -1.23
CA TYR A 67 -23.83 6.57 -2.60
C TYR A 67 -24.55 5.68 -3.61
N LEU A 68 -24.89 4.45 -3.25
CA LEU A 68 -25.72 3.58 -4.10
C LEU A 68 -27.09 4.21 -4.35
N ASN A 69 -27.77 4.69 -3.29
CA ASN A 69 -29.09 5.30 -3.39
C ASN A 69 -29.06 6.62 -4.18
N LYS A 70 -28.05 7.46 -3.95
CA LYS A 70 -27.87 8.73 -4.68
C LYS A 70 -27.69 8.54 -6.18
N ASN A 71 -27.16 7.38 -6.60
CA ASN A 71 -26.85 7.09 -8.00
C ASN A 71 -27.89 6.15 -8.66
N GLY A 72 -29.10 6.06 -8.11
CA GLY A 72 -30.23 5.43 -8.81
C GLY A 72 -30.28 3.90 -8.74
N ILE A 73 -29.66 3.31 -7.71
CA ILE A 73 -30.01 1.95 -7.29
C ILE A 73 -31.43 1.98 -6.73
N ASN A 74 -32.31 1.16 -7.32
CA ASN A 74 -33.73 1.10 -6.97
C ASN A 74 -34.01 -0.13 -6.09
N ASP A 75 -35.17 -0.17 -5.45
CA ASP A 75 -35.59 -1.30 -4.59
C ASP A 75 -35.65 -2.66 -5.31
N ILE A 76 -35.65 -2.66 -6.64
CA ILE A 76 -35.61 -3.88 -7.46
C ILE A 76 -34.20 -4.49 -7.57
N ASP A 77 -33.16 -3.74 -7.19
CA ASP A 77 -31.78 -4.18 -7.27
C ASP A 77 -31.40 -4.94 -6.00
N ILE A 78 -30.82 -6.13 -6.17
CA ILE A 78 -30.31 -6.90 -5.04
C ILE A 78 -28.87 -6.45 -4.80
N VAL A 79 -28.63 -5.78 -3.68
CA VAL A 79 -27.30 -5.30 -3.29
C VAL A 79 -26.75 -6.12 -2.13
N LYS A 80 -25.48 -6.52 -2.25
CA LYS A 80 -24.69 -7.12 -1.18
C LYS A 80 -23.44 -6.28 -0.94
N ILE A 81 -23.30 -5.79 0.29
CA ILE A 81 -22.10 -5.06 0.75
C ILE A 81 -21.38 -5.98 1.74
N ILE A 82 -20.10 -6.27 1.47
CA ILE A 82 -19.24 -7.05 2.35
C ILE A 82 -18.09 -6.14 2.79
N TYR A 83 -18.07 -5.85 4.08
CA TYR A 83 -17.01 -5.07 4.73
C TYR A 83 -16.82 -5.58 6.17
N PRO A 84 -15.59 -5.88 6.60
CA PRO A 84 -14.38 -5.97 5.78
C PRO A 84 -14.47 -7.12 4.75
N TYR A 85 -13.80 -6.98 3.60
CA TYR A 85 -13.70 -8.04 2.59
C TYR A 85 -12.35 -8.73 2.66
N ASP A 86 -12.33 -10.06 2.60
CA ASP A 86 -11.09 -10.86 2.58
C ASP A 86 -10.21 -10.66 3.84
N GLY A 87 -10.84 -10.34 4.97
CA GLY A 87 -10.16 -10.05 6.24
C GLY A 87 -9.41 -8.70 6.28
N ASP A 88 -9.55 -7.85 5.25
CA ASP A 88 -8.88 -6.55 5.14
C ASP A 88 -9.87 -5.40 5.44
N ASP A 89 -9.61 -4.68 6.53
CA ASP A 89 -10.40 -3.53 7.00
C ASP A 89 -10.36 -2.31 6.06
N TYR A 90 -9.48 -2.33 5.06
CA TYR A 90 -9.40 -1.31 4.01
C TYR A 90 -9.85 -1.83 2.66
N LYS A 91 -10.56 -2.95 2.65
CA LYS A 91 -11.11 -3.55 1.45
C LYS A 91 -12.61 -3.74 1.60
N ILE A 92 -13.36 -3.26 0.63
CA ILE A 92 -14.81 -3.44 0.53
C ILE A 92 -15.12 -4.16 -0.78
N LYS A 93 -16.12 -5.04 -0.73
CA LYS A 93 -16.75 -5.60 -1.93
C LYS A 93 -18.21 -5.23 -1.96
N ILE A 94 -18.63 -4.64 -3.07
CA ILE A 94 -20.04 -4.36 -3.36
C ILE A 94 -20.43 -5.18 -4.58
N SER A 95 -21.54 -5.90 -4.47
CA SER A 95 -22.15 -6.65 -5.57
C SER A 95 -23.58 -6.16 -5.76
N ALA A 96 -24.00 -5.99 -7.01
CA ALA A 96 -25.38 -5.64 -7.34
C ALA A 96 -25.91 -6.53 -8.46
N SER A 97 -27.22 -6.78 -8.41
CA SER A 97 -27.94 -7.56 -9.41
C SER A 97 -29.22 -6.83 -9.82
N ARG A 98 -29.45 -6.73 -11.13
CA ARG A 98 -30.67 -6.13 -11.71
C ARG A 98 -31.34 -7.07 -12.69
N LYS A 99 -32.66 -7.20 -12.59
CA LYS A 99 -33.48 -7.85 -13.62
C LYS A 99 -33.83 -6.85 -14.71
N VAL A 100 -33.40 -7.13 -15.93
CA VAL A 100 -33.64 -6.29 -17.11
C VAL A 100 -34.72 -6.96 -17.96
N LYS A 101 -35.84 -6.26 -18.15
CA LYS A 101 -36.92 -6.72 -19.02
C LYS A 101 -36.46 -6.64 -20.48
N LEU A 102 -36.74 -7.70 -21.23
CA LEU A 102 -36.49 -7.77 -22.66
C LEU A 102 -37.77 -7.39 -23.40
N THR A 103 -37.63 -6.66 -24.50
CA THR A 103 -38.75 -6.13 -25.26
C THR A 103 -39.10 -7.06 -26.42
N PHE A 104 -38.13 -7.33 -27.31
CA PHE A 104 -38.38 -8.10 -28.52
C PHE A 104 -38.24 -9.60 -28.29
N LEU A 105 -37.23 -10.03 -27.53
CA LEU A 105 -37.02 -11.40 -27.11
C LEU A 105 -38.17 -11.94 -26.24
N SER A 106 -38.99 -11.05 -25.66
CA SER A 106 -40.20 -11.45 -24.93
C SER A 106 -41.22 -12.17 -25.83
N ILE A 107 -41.27 -11.84 -27.12
CA ILE A 107 -42.11 -12.49 -28.13
C ILE A 107 -41.68 -13.96 -28.32
N LEU A 108 -40.38 -14.23 -28.14
CA LEU A 108 -39.80 -15.58 -28.21
C LEU A 108 -39.81 -16.30 -26.86
N GLY A 109 -40.47 -15.74 -25.84
CA GLY A 109 -40.60 -16.33 -24.50
C GLY A 109 -39.55 -15.89 -23.47
N PHE A 110 -38.54 -15.12 -23.87
CA PHE A 110 -37.52 -14.59 -22.95
C PHE A 110 -37.93 -13.22 -22.41
N LYS A 111 -38.58 -13.21 -21.25
CA LYS A 111 -39.18 -11.97 -20.69
C LYS A 111 -38.16 -11.05 -20.01
N GLU A 112 -37.14 -11.63 -19.38
CA GLU A 112 -36.15 -10.88 -18.60
C GLU A 112 -34.81 -11.61 -18.59
N THR A 113 -33.76 -10.87 -18.27
CA THR A 113 -32.43 -11.40 -17.99
C THR A 113 -31.86 -10.74 -16.75
N THR A 114 -30.94 -11.41 -16.07
CA THR A 114 -30.30 -10.90 -14.85
C THR A 114 -28.90 -10.42 -15.18
N VAL A 115 -28.62 -9.17 -14.80
CA VAL A 115 -27.30 -8.56 -14.90
C VAL A 115 -26.67 -8.53 -13.51
N LEU A 116 -25.43 -9.00 -13.41
CA LEU A 116 -24.65 -9.07 -12.18
C LEU A 116 -23.37 -8.25 -12.35
N VAL A 117 -23.06 -7.42 -11.35
CA VAL A 117 -21.83 -6.62 -11.29
C VAL A 117 -21.16 -6.76 -9.94
N ASN A 118 -19.84 -6.54 -9.92
CA ASN A 118 -19.03 -6.56 -8.71
C ASN A 118 -18.01 -5.44 -8.76
N SER A 119 -17.82 -4.75 -7.64
CA SER A 119 -16.70 -3.84 -7.42
C SER A 119 -15.95 -4.21 -6.15
N ILE A 120 -14.63 -4.12 -6.21
CA ILE A 120 -13.74 -4.27 -5.06
C ILE A 120 -12.89 -3.01 -5.01
N ALA A 121 -13.07 -2.23 -3.95
CA ALA A 121 -12.20 -1.09 -3.67
C ALA A 121 -11.29 -1.44 -2.49
N LYS A 122 -10.01 -1.10 -2.63
CA LYS A 122 -9.03 -1.18 -1.56
C LYS A 122 -8.43 0.19 -1.36
N LEU A 123 -8.51 0.72 -0.14
CA LEU A 123 -7.74 1.89 0.22
C LEU A 123 -6.28 1.45 0.39
N ASN A 124 -5.45 1.80 -0.59
CA ASN A 124 -4.02 1.58 -0.48
C ASN A 124 -3.48 2.66 0.46
N ARG A 125 -3.26 2.31 1.73
CA ARG A 125 -2.51 3.18 2.62
C ARG A 125 -1.10 3.21 2.08
N ASP A 126 -0.69 4.40 1.71
CA ASP A 126 0.66 4.67 1.29
C ASP A 126 1.62 4.25 2.41
N LEU A 127 2.32 3.12 2.23
CA LEU A 127 3.30 2.60 3.19
C LEU A 127 4.60 3.43 3.16
N ARG A 128 4.48 4.74 2.99
CA ARG A 128 5.59 5.70 3.00
C ARG A 128 5.69 6.38 4.36
N TYR A 129 5.76 5.57 5.42
CA TYR A 129 6.10 6.05 6.76
C TYR A 129 7.59 6.33 6.86
N ALA A 130 7.96 7.36 7.62
CA ALA A 130 9.34 7.56 8.07
C ALA A 130 9.75 6.47 9.07
N ILE A 131 8.81 6.09 9.94
CA ILE A 131 9.00 5.08 10.99
C ILE A 131 7.81 4.12 10.94
N PHE A 132 8.09 2.83 10.79
CA PHE A 132 7.09 1.76 10.78
C PHE A 132 7.48 0.64 11.75
N GLN A 133 6.67 0.43 12.79
CA GLN A 133 6.80 -0.69 13.71
C GLN A 133 5.75 -1.77 13.42
N ASN A 134 6.21 -2.98 13.10
CA ASN A 134 5.33 -4.10 12.74
C ASN A 134 4.76 -4.87 13.93
N SER A 135 5.45 -4.90 15.08
CA SER A 135 4.95 -5.57 16.28
C SER A 135 3.80 -4.83 16.95
N ASN A 136 3.05 -5.56 17.77
CA ASN A 136 2.00 -5.01 18.63
C ASN A 136 2.56 -4.47 19.96
N ASP A 137 3.89 -4.42 20.12
CA ASP A 137 4.53 -3.83 21.28
C ASP A 137 4.43 -2.30 21.25
N VAL A 138 4.72 -1.67 22.39
CA VAL A 138 4.73 -0.21 22.49
C VAL A 138 5.91 0.38 21.70
N LEU A 139 5.63 1.24 20.72
CA LEU A 139 6.65 2.12 20.13
C LEU A 139 6.94 3.24 21.12
N TYR A 140 8.14 3.24 21.71
CA TYR A 140 8.50 4.19 22.75
C TYR A 140 9.57 5.19 22.27
N ILE A 141 9.21 6.47 22.26
CA ILE A 141 10.10 7.58 21.91
C ILE A 141 10.14 8.54 23.10
N ASN A 142 11.26 8.57 23.82
CA ASN A 142 11.46 9.44 24.99
C ASN A 142 12.73 10.29 24.84
N THR A 143 12.90 10.86 23.66
CA THR A 143 14.07 11.64 23.32
C THR A 143 13.70 12.75 22.34
N ALA A 144 14.50 13.81 22.30
CA ALA A 144 14.33 14.89 21.33
C ALA A 144 14.59 14.34 19.91
N ILE A 145 13.58 14.45 19.04
CA ILE A 145 13.67 14.00 17.65
C ILE A 145 12.73 14.80 16.75
N ARG A 146 13.17 15.11 15.54
CA ARG A 146 12.32 15.63 14.46
C ARG A 146 12.10 14.56 13.40
N VAL A 147 10.86 14.35 12.99
CA VAL A 147 10.48 13.40 11.94
C VAL A 147 9.69 14.14 10.87
N GLU A 148 10.23 14.23 9.66
CA GLU A 148 9.58 14.87 8.50
C GLU A 148 8.70 13.88 7.73
N GLY A 149 7.79 13.19 8.42
CA GLY A 149 6.85 12.27 7.80
C GLY A 149 6.04 11.45 8.79
N ASN A 150 5.28 10.48 8.27
CA ASN A 150 4.33 9.72 9.05
C ASN A 150 5.02 8.65 9.93
N ILE A 151 4.41 8.35 11.08
CA ILE A 151 4.82 7.28 12.00
C ILE A 151 3.67 6.29 12.13
N HIS A 152 3.94 5.00 11.96
CA HIS A 152 2.98 3.92 12.21
C HIS A 152 3.51 2.90 13.22
N SER A 153 2.63 2.42 14.08
CA SER A 153 2.87 1.24 14.93
C SER A 153 1.65 0.31 14.91
N ASN A 154 1.91 -1.00 14.80
CA ASN A 154 0.88 -2.02 15.02
C ASN A 154 0.53 -2.24 16.51
N GLY A 155 1.21 -1.55 17.43
CA GLY A 155 0.89 -1.51 18.86
C GLY A 155 0.52 -0.11 19.33
N ASP A 156 0.71 0.13 20.63
CA ASP A 156 0.60 1.46 21.22
C ASP A 156 1.78 2.35 20.82
N ILE A 157 1.62 3.67 20.94
CA ILE A 157 2.68 4.66 20.71
C ILE A 157 2.80 5.58 21.93
N ASN A 158 4.01 5.66 22.48
CA ASN A 158 4.34 6.52 23.61
C ASN A 158 5.39 7.56 23.19
N LEU A 159 4.97 8.82 23.04
CA LEU A 159 5.83 9.97 22.76
C LEU A 159 6.06 10.77 24.05
N GLN A 160 7.14 10.50 24.78
CA GLN A 160 7.33 10.97 26.17
C GLN A 160 8.31 12.14 26.33
N SER A 161 8.82 12.73 25.25
CA SER A 161 9.56 14.00 25.27
C SER A 161 8.74 15.14 24.67
N ARG A 162 8.87 16.35 25.22
CA ARG A 162 8.24 17.57 24.68
C ARG A 162 8.95 18.09 23.42
N ASP A 163 10.20 17.69 23.23
CA ASP A 163 11.04 18.09 22.10
C ASP A 163 10.90 17.14 20.89
N ILE A 164 9.85 16.32 20.89
CA ILE A 164 9.45 15.51 19.74
C ILE A 164 8.65 16.40 18.78
N ILE A 165 9.06 16.45 17.52
CA ILE A 165 8.37 17.13 16.43
C ILE A 165 8.12 16.11 15.32
N VAL A 166 6.86 15.95 14.90
CA VAL A 166 6.49 15.09 13.77
C VAL A 166 5.70 15.94 12.78
N ASN A 167 6.34 16.26 11.65
CA ASN A 167 5.69 16.94 10.53
C ASN A 167 5.00 15.87 9.65
N GLY A 168 3.97 15.25 10.23
CA GLY A 168 3.22 14.15 9.64
C GLY A 168 2.19 13.58 10.61
N ILE A 169 1.53 12.53 10.17
CA ILE A 169 0.54 11.78 10.94
C ILE A 169 1.25 10.77 11.83
N VAL A 170 0.86 10.69 13.09
CA VAL A 170 1.22 9.60 14.00
C VAL A 170 -0.01 8.72 14.19
N GLU A 171 0.11 7.46 13.78
CA GLU A 171 -1.00 6.52 13.82
C GLU A 171 -0.62 5.18 14.44
N GLY A 172 -1.49 4.69 15.31
CA GLY A 172 -1.29 3.46 16.05
C GLY A 172 -2.54 2.59 15.98
N VAL A 173 -2.33 1.27 15.86
CA VAL A 173 -3.40 0.30 16.05
C VAL A 173 -3.89 0.33 17.49
N GLY A 174 -2.97 0.59 18.42
CA GLY A 174 -3.27 0.80 19.83
C GLY A 174 -3.57 2.26 20.19
N LYS A 175 -3.27 2.60 21.44
CA LYS A 175 -3.41 3.94 22.02
C LYS A 175 -2.18 4.80 21.79
N ILE A 176 -2.38 6.10 21.72
CA ILE A 176 -1.30 7.09 21.57
C ILE A 176 -1.25 7.95 22.83
N ASN A 177 -0.16 7.81 23.61
CA ASN A 177 0.12 8.65 24.76
C ASN A 177 1.28 9.61 24.42
N SER A 178 0.96 10.90 24.27
CA SER A 178 1.92 11.93 23.85
C SER A 178 2.06 13.06 24.87
N ARG A 179 3.32 13.45 25.13
CA ARG A 179 3.69 14.68 25.84
C ARG A 179 3.96 15.86 24.90
N THR A 180 4.09 15.62 23.60
CA THR A 180 4.22 16.66 22.58
C THR A 180 2.87 16.91 21.90
N THR A 181 2.66 18.16 21.47
CA THR A 181 1.55 18.55 20.58
C THR A 181 2.04 18.91 19.18
N ASN A 182 3.35 18.84 18.92
CA ASN A 182 3.95 19.17 17.62
C ASN A 182 3.84 17.99 16.65
N VAL A 183 2.60 17.56 16.39
CA VAL A 183 2.25 16.48 15.48
C VAL A 183 1.07 16.95 14.62
N SER A 184 1.10 16.70 13.31
CA SER A 184 0.03 17.17 12.42
C SER A 184 -1.32 16.54 12.75
N GLN A 185 -1.33 15.23 13.05
CA GLN A 185 -2.53 14.51 13.47
C GLN A 185 -2.18 13.24 14.24
N PHE A 186 -2.98 12.92 15.25
CA PHE A 186 -2.98 11.61 15.91
C PHE A 186 -4.16 10.76 15.42
N ILE A 187 -3.92 9.49 15.10
CA ILE A 187 -4.95 8.51 14.72
C ILE A 187 -4.76 7.25 15.55
N GLU A 188 -5.62 7.05 16.56
CA GLU A 188 -5.66 5.82 17.35
C GLU A 188 -6.62 4.78 16.73
N ASN A 189 -6.45 3.51 17.12
CA ASN A 189 -7.31 2.40 16.69
C ASN A 189 -7.36 2.24 15.17
N CYS A 190 -6.27 2.58 14.48
CA CYS A 190 -6.16 2.30 13.06
C CYS A 190 -6.07 0.78 12.83
N PRO A 191 -6.45 0.25 11.67
CA PRO A 191 -6.30 -1.17 11.37
C PRO A 191 -4.84 -1.58 11.30
N TYR A 192 -4.62 -2.84 11.63
CA TYR A 192 -3.33 -3.49 11.49
C TYR A 192 -2.81 -3.36 10.05
N ILE A 193 -1.57 -2.90 9.91
CA ILE A 193 -0.88 -2.86 8.63
C ILE A 193 0.17 -3.97 8.63
N LYS A 194 0.05 -4.91 7.69
CA LYS A 194 1.07 -5.94 7.50
C LYS A 194 2.32 -5.32 6.88
N MET A 195 3.46 -5.41 7.56
CA MET A 195 4.75 -5.05 6.96
C MET A 195 5.04 -5.94 5.75
N PRO A 196 5.54 -5.40 4.63
CA PRO A 196 6.02 -6.21 3.50
C PRO A 196 7.05 -7.22 3.99
N TYR A 197 6.90 -8.49 3.59
CA TYR A 197 7.83 -9.57 3.93
C TYR A 197 8.73 -9.86 2.75
N TYR A 198 10.04 -9.75 2.96
CA TYR A 198 11.07 -10.09 1.98
C TYR A 198 11.88 -11.27 2.49
N ASN A 199 11.86 -12.39 1.75
CA ASN A 199 12.67 -13.53 2.10
C ASN A 199 14.13 -13.25 1.75
N ILE A 200 14.98 -13.13 2.77
CA ILE A 200 16.42 -12.89 2.60
C ILE A 200 17.08 -13.94 1.71
N GLN A 201 16.65 -15.20 1.74
CA GLN A 201 17.29 -16.24 0.92
C GLN A 201 17.06 -16.04 -0.59
N ASP A 202 16.00 -15.34 -1.00
CA ASP A 202 15.76 -15.04 -2.42
C ASP A 202 16.85 -14.11 -2.98
N TYR A 203 17.46 -13.29 -2.11
CA TYR A 203 18.54 -12.39 -2.46
C TYR A 203 19.90 -13.07 -2.57
N ARG A 204 20.10 -14.22 -1.91
CA ARG A 204 21.34 -15.01 -2.02
C ARG A 204 21.63 -15.37 -3.47
N ASN A 205 20.62 -15.85 -4.19
CA ASN A 205 20.74 -16.30 -5.58
C ASN A 205 20.83 -15.14 -6.59
N LYS A 206 20.40 -13.93 -6.19
CA LYS A 206 20.44 -12.71 -7.00
C LYS A 206 21.66 -11.83 -6.69
N ALA A 207 22.48 -12.23 -5.71
CA ALA A 207 23.59 -11.43 -5.22
C ALA A 207 24.65 -11.21 -6.30
N THR A 208 25.03 -9.95 -6.53
CA THR A 208 26.18 -9.60 -7.37
C THR A 208 27.48 -9.89 -6.65
N ILE A 209 27.50 -9.68 -5.32
CA ILE A 209 28.63 -9.95 -4.45
C ILE A 209 28.14 -10.79 -3.28
N TYR A 210 28.83 -11.89 -2.99
CA TYR A 210 28.49 -12.80 -1.90
C TYR A 210 29.66 -12.98 -0.93
N TYR A 211 29.39 -12.83 0.36
CA TYR A 211 30.32 -13.14 1.45
C TYR A 211 29.76 -14.26 2.31
N ASN A 212 30.56 -15.29 2.56
CA ASN A 212 30.13 -16.45 3.36
C ASN A 212 30.26 -16.27 4.88
N ASN A 213 30.95 -15.20 5.32
CA ASN A 213 31.21 -14.88 6.71
C ASN A 213 30.84 -13.42 6.97
N SER A 214 30.76 -13.03 8.24
CA SER A 214 30.60 -11.63 8.65
C SER A 214 31.69 -10.75 8.05
N ILE A 215 31.34 -9.51 7.72
CA ILE A 215 32.26 -8.52 7.13
C ILE A 215 32.24 -7.20 7.90
N THR A 216 33.31 -6.44 7.74
CA THR A 216 33.38 -5.03 8.13
C THR A 216 33.65 -4.18 6.90
N ILE A 217 32.82 -3.16 6.69
CA ILE A 217 33.01 -2.12 5.67
C ILE A 217 33.77 -0.97 6.33
N ASP A 218 35.10 -1.07 6.31
CA ASP A 218 36.02 -0.09 6.91
C ASP A 218 36.56 0.94 5.91
N ASN A 219 36.33 0.73 4.60
CA ASN A 219 36.68 1.67 3.53
C ASN A 219 35.41 2.12 2.79
N LYS A 220 35.51 3.24 2.08
CA LYS A 220 34.41 3.75 1.24
C LYS A 220 33.89 2.63 0.31
N LEU A 221 32.58 2.41 0.34
CA LEU A 221 31.87 1.50 -0.55
C LEU A 221 30.95 2.30 -1.48
N THR A 222 31.06 2.05 -2.79
CA THR A 222 30.16 2.64 -3.80
C THR A 222 29.43 1.51 -4.50
N LEU A 223 28.09 1.52 -4.43
CA LEU A 223 27.21 0.57 -5.07
C LEU A 223 26.86 1.00 -6.48
N ASN A 224 27.02 0.10 -7.44
CA ASN A 224 26.51 0.28 -8.81
C ASN A 224 25.02 -0.01 -8.87
N GLN A 225 24.33 0.50 -9.89
CA GLN A 225 22.88 0.30 -10.09
C GLN A 225 22.48 -1.18 -9.95
N ASP A 226 21.45 -1.42 -9.12
CA ASP A 226 20.85 -2.72 -8.84
C ASP A 226 21.83 -3.76 -8.24
N GLN A 227 22.99 -3.32 -7.73
CA GLN A 227 23.96 -4.20 -7.10
C GLN A 227 23.41 -4.77 -5.78
N ILE A 228 23.54 -6.08 -5.61
CA ILE A 228 23.15 -6.78 -4.38
C ILE A 228 24.41 -7.33 -3.73
N ILE A 229 24.73 -6.84 -2.53
CA ILE A 229 25.75 -7.42 -1.65
C ILE A 229 25.03 -8.27 -0.61
N PHE A 230 25.28 -9.57 -0.65
CA PHE A 230 24.73 -10.54 0.30
C PHE A 230 25.81 -11.07 1.23
N VAL A 231 25.55 -11.02 2.53
CA VAL A 231 26.47 -11.49 3.58
C VAL A 231 25.76 -12.55 4.42
N ASN A 232 26.32 -13.75 4.41
CA ASN A 232 25.89 -14.84 5.28
C ASN A 232 26.52 -14.70 6.68
N GLY A 233 26.15 -13.65 7.38
CA GLY A 233 26.66 -13.31 8.70
C GLY A 233 26.22 -11.91 9.10
N ASP A 234 26.99 -11.30 10.00
CA ASP A 234 26.79 -9.92 10.44
C ASP A 234 27.56 -8.94 9.53
N ILE A 235 27.07 -7.71 9.43
CA ILE A 235 27.77 -6.61 8.76
C ILE A 235 28.04 -5.51 9.77
N THR A 236 29.29 -5.05 9.85
CA THR A 236 29.63 -3.79 10.55
C THR A 236 30.01 -2.73 9.52
N VAL A 237 29.35 -1.59 9.54
CA VAL A 237 29.58 -0.46 8.63
C VAL A 237 30.26 0.67 9.41
N LYS A 238 31.49 1.01 9.02
CA LYS A 238 32.30 2.07 9.66
C LYS A 238 32.78 3.15 8.69
N ALA A 239 32.41 3.05 7.43
CA ALA A 239 32.82 3.98 6.39
C ALA A 239 31.66 4.35 5.47
N LYS A 240 31.84 5.44 4.72
CA LYS A 240 30.86 5.95 3.77
C LYS A 240 30.41 4.85 2.80
N THR A 241 29.10 4.67 2.70
CA THR A 241 28.47 3.74 1.76
C THR A 241 27.47 4.52 0.92
N GLU A 242 27.69 4.62 -0.39
CA GLU A 242 26.91 5.45 -1.33
C GLU A 242 26.53 4.66 -2.60
N GLY A 243 25.67 5.22 -3.45
CA GLY A 243 25.24 4.60 -4.71
C GLY A 243 23.83 4.02 -4.69
N ARG A 244 23.57 3.05 -5.56
CA ARG A 244 22.23 2.51 -5.83
C ARG A 244 22.19 0.98 -5.68
N GLY A 245 21.87 0.43 -4.50
CA GLY A 245 21.79 -1.03 -4.35
C GLY A 245 21.33 -1.56 -3.00
N LYS A 246 21.41 -2.88 -2.83
CA LYS A 246 20.95 -3.59 -1.62
C LYS A 246 22.13 -4.20 -0.88
N ILE A 247 22.19 -3.99 0.43
CA ILE A 247 23.15 -4.60 1.33
C ILE A 247 22.37 -5.45 2.33
N ILE A 248 22.62 -6.76 2.31
CA ILE A 248 21.78 -7.74 2.97
C ILE A 248 22.63 -8.63 3.88
N ALA A 249 22.22 -8.75 5.14
CA ALA A 249 22.85 -9.60 6.15
C ALA A 249 21.86 -10.66 6.64
N THR A 250 22.28 -11.93 6.73
CA THR A 250 21.48 -12.94 7.43
C THR A 250 21.46 -12.71 8.95
N GLY A 251 22.50 -12.06 9.49
CA GLY A 251 22.63 -11.63 10.87
C GLY A 251 22.18 -10.19 11.11
N ASN A 252 22.95 -9.49 11.94
CA ASN A 252 22.75 -8.08 12.29
C ASN A 252 23.49 -7.15 11.33
N ILE A 253 23.03 -5.91 11.22
CA ILE A 253 23.78 -4.81 10.60
C ILE A 253 24.07 -3.77 11.68
N THR A 254 25.34 -3.41 11.86
CA THR A 254 25.77 -2.43 12.86
C THR A 254 26.43 -1.25 12.19
N PHE A 255 25.89 -0.05 12.39
CA PHE A 255 26.53 1.20 12.02
C PHE A 255 27.23 1.78 13.25
N THR A 256 28.52 2.11 13.10
CA THR A 256 29.31 2.61 14.23
C THR A 256 30.39 3.60 13.82
N GLY A 257 30.64 4.57 14.68
CA GLY A 257 31.60 5.64 14.50
C GLY A 257 30.96 7.01 14.70
N ASN A 258 31.77 8.06 14.70
CA ASN A 258 31.32 9.43 14.98
C ASN A 258 31.65 10.32 13.79
N ASP A 259 30.79 11.31 13.53
CA ASP A 259 30.97 12.29 12.47
C ASP A 259 31.12 11.63 11.06
N ILE A 260 30.43 10.51 10.84
CA ILE A 260 30.47 9.77 9.57
C ILE A 260 29.23 10.07 8.74
N ILE A 261 29.44 10.31 7.45
CA ILE A 261 28.38 10.41 6.45
C ILE A 261 28.30 9.08 5.71
N TYR A 262 27.25 8.31 5.99
CA TYR A 262 26.88 7.08 5.27
C TYR A 262 25.94 7.44 4.13
N GLY A 263 26.52 7.72 2.97
CA GLY A 263 25.78 8.05 1.75
C GLY A 263 25.46 9.54 1.62
N THR A 264 24.43 9.85 0.84
CA THR A 264 23.96 11.18 0.49
C THR A 264 22.47 11.11 0.27
N ASP A 265 21.84 12.27 0.08
CA ASP A 265 20.41 12.33 -0.08
C ASP A 265 19.85 11.86 -1.44
N LYS A 266 20.75 11.39 -2.30
CA LYS A 266 20.42 10.84 -3.61
C LYS A 266 20.70 9.35 -3.68
N ASP A 267 21.29 8.79 -2.63
CA ASP A 267 21.65 7.39 -2.58
C ASP A 267 20.41 6.57 -2.29
N GLU A 268 20.09 5.72 -3.25
CA GLU A 268 19.05 4.73 -3.11
C GLU A 268 19.72 3.48 -2.55
N ILE A 269 19.69 3.28 -1.23
CA ILE A 269 20.30 2.09 -0.61
C ILE A 269 19.26 1.43 0.29
N MET A 270 19.15 0.10 0.20
CA MET A 270 18.40 -0.69 1.18
C MET A 270 19.36 -1.55 2.01
N PHE A 271 19.32 -1.35 3.32
CA PHE A 271 19.99 -2.20 4.30
C PHE A 271 18.97 -3.15 4.91
N MET A 272 19.12 -4.45 4.63
CA MET A 272 18.21 -5.49 5.10
C MET A 272 18.93 -6.45 6.06
N ALA A 273 18.48 -6.52 7.30
CA ALA A 273 19.01 -7.46 8.29
C ALA A 273 18.02 -8.59 8.58
N GLY A 274 18.52 -9.82 8.69
CA GLY A 274 17.74 -10.97 9.16
C GLY A 274 17.49 -10.93 10.67
N ARG A 275 18.33 -10.19 11.41
CA ARG A 275 18.20 -9.93 12.84
C ARG A 275 18.05 -8.43 13.06
N ASN A 276 18.91 -7.81 13.87
CA ASN A 276 18.74 -6.42 14.29
C ASN A 276 19.54 -5.46 13.42
N ILE A 277 19.16 -4.19 13.45
CA ILE A 277 19.99 -3.09 12.95
C ILE A 277 20.31 -2.17 14.13
N TRP A 278 21.58 -1.90 14.35
CA TRP A 278 22.05 -1.06 15.44
C TRP A 278 22.78 0.16 14.90
N PHE A 279 22.42 1.33 15.43
CA PHE A 279 23.10 2.58 15.14
C PHE A 279 23.72 3.12 16.41
N SER A 280 25.03 3.37 16.35
CA SER A 280 25.81 3.96 17.43
C SER A 280 26.67 5.09 16.88
N GLY A 281 26.83 6.16 17.66
CA GLY A 281 27.66 7.28 17.27
C GLY A 281 27.05 8.64 17.60
N THR A 282 27.77 9.69 17.22
CA THR A 282 27.29 11.07 17.27
C THR A 282 27.53 11.78 15.94
N LYS A 283 26.74 12.81 15.65
CA LYS A 283 26.92 13.70 14.48
C LYS A 283 27.03 12.98 13.13
N SER A 284 26.37 11.82 13.01
CA SER A 284 26.45 10.98 11.82
C SER A 284 25.20 11.11 10.95
N GLN A 285 25.36 10.84 9.66
CA GLN A 285 24.26 10.87 8.69
C GLN A 285 24.10 9.49 8.05
N TYR A 286 22.88 8.96 8.07
CA TYR A 286 22.56 7.63 7.56
C TYR A 286 21.60 7.73 6.40
N SER A 287 22.00 7.32 5.20
CA SER A 287 21.16 7.39 4.01
C SER A 287 20.70 6.00 3.59
N GLY A 288 19.39 5.82 3.43
CA GLY A 288 18.79 4.59 2.92
C GLY A 288 17.54 4.12 3.65
N ILE A 289 16.98 3.01 3.16
CA ILE A 289 15.89 2.28 3.80
C ILE A 289 16.52 1.21 4.70
N PHE A 290 16.20 1.26 5.98
CA PHE A 290 16.68 0.30 6.98
C PHE A 290 15.54 -0.62 7.34
N TYR A 291 15.70 -1.91 7.04
CA TYR A 291 14.63 -2.89 7.09
C TYR A 291 15.04 -4.15 7.88
N THR A 292 14.19 -4.57 8.81
CA THR A 292 14.23 -5.92 9.40
C THR A 292 12.82 -6.42 9.70
N TYR A 293 12.47 -7.60 9.20
CA TYR A 293 11.10 -8.11 9.36
C TYR A 293 10.80 -8.60 10.78
N SER A 294 11.78 -9.24 11.44
CA SER A 294 11.60 -9.88 12.74
C SER A 294 12.44 -9.25 13.86
N GLY A 295 13.43 -8.43 13.53
CA GLY A 295 14.35 -7.83 14.50
C GLY A 295 14.01 -6.42 14.93
N GLU A 296 14.90 -5.87 15.75
CA GLU A 296 14.82 -4.50 16.27
C GLU A 296 15.72 -3.56 15.46
N ILE A 297 15.21 -2.36 15.15
CA ILE A 297 16.05 -1.21 14.86
C ILE A 297 16.29 -0.44 16.16
N ASN A 298 17.55 -0.41 16.60
CA ASN A 298 17.97 0.35 17.76
C ASN A 298 18.78 1.57 17.31
N PHE A 299 18.17 2.74 17.41
CA PHE A 299 18.79 4.02 17.06
C PHE A 299 19.30 4.71 18.34
N SER A 300 20.55 4.39 18.70
CA SER A 300 21.24 4.92 19.88
C SER A 300 22.27 5.99 19.51
N CYS A 301 21.93 6.86 18.57
CA CYS A 301 22.79 7.97 18.13
C CYS A 301 22.35 9.31 18.71
N SER A 302 23.26 10.28 18.78
CA SER A 302 22.93 11.67 19.16
C SER A 302 23.35 12.67 18.08
N ASN A 303 22.60 13.77 17.95
CA ASN A 303 22.82 14.83 16.94
C ASN A 303 22.98 14.26 15.51
N SER A 304 22.27 13.18 15.20
CA SER A 304 22.43 12.42 13.96
C SER A 304 21.17 12.47 13.11
N SER A 305 21.34 12.31 11.80
CA SER A 305 20.24 12.38 10.85
C SER A 305 20.10 11.07 10.09
N VAL A 306 18.88 10.59 9.94
CA VAL A 306 18.52 9.52 9.00
C VAL A 306 17.84 10.17 7.82
N TYR A 307 18.43 10.01 6.65
CA TYR A 307 17.80 10.32 5.39
C TYR A 307 17.26 9.02 4.79
N GLY A 308 15.98 8.76 4.96
CA GLY A 308 15.34 7.53 4.57
C GLY A 308 14.40 7.03 5.65
N ARG A 309 14.26 5.71 5.76
CA ARG A 309 13.12 5.11 6.45
C ARG A 309 13.55 4.00 7.40
N LEU A 310 12.85 3.88 8.52
CA LEU A 310 13.08 2.84 9.53
C LEU A 310 11.87 1.89 9.57
N TYR A 311 12.06 0.65 9.12
CA TYR A 311 11.03 -0.38 9.07
C TYR A 311 11.51 -1.59 9.85
N ALA A 312 10.85 -1.91 10.96
CA ALA A 312 11.28 -2.99 11.83
C ALA A 312 10.12 -3.73 12.48
N ASN A 313 10.41 -4.92 13.02
CA ASN A 313 9.51 -5.54 14.00
C ASN A 313 9.36 -4.66 15.24
N LYS A 314 10.48 -4.16 15.78
CA LYS A 314 10.52 -3.24 16.92
C LYS A 314 11.43 -2.06 16.62
N ILE A 315 11.06 -0.86 17.07
CA ILE A 315 11.90 0.33 16.93
C ILE A 315 12.15 0.94 18.31
N LYS A 316 13.42 1.20 18.59
CA LYS A 316 13.86 1.86 19.82
C LYS A 316 14.72 3.07 19.49
N LEU A 317 14.28 4.25 19.90
CA LEU A 317 14.98 5.52 19.68
C LEU A 317 15.43 6.08 21.04
N ILE A 318 16.73 6.02 21.33
CA ILE A 318 17.27 6.29 22.68
C ILE A 318 18.12 7.57 22.73
N GLY A 319 18.94 7.83 21.72
CA GLY A 319 19.84 8.99 21.76
C GLY A 319 19.14 10.31 21.39
N GLY A 320 19.82 11.45 21.53
CA GLY A 320 19.19 12.78 21.57
C GLY A 320 19.41 13.67 20.36
N ASN A 321 18.46 14.57 20.09
CA ASN A 321 18.52 15.59 19.04
C ASN A 321 18.69 15.03 17.63
N ASN A 322 17.98 13.95 17.32
CA ASN A 322 18.08 13.31 16.02
C ASN A 322 17.04 13.85 15.02
N GLN A 323 17.27 13.58 13.75
CA GLN A 323 16.36 13.98 12.67
C GLN A 323 16.11 12.82 11.72
N ILE A 324 14.88 12.65 11.25
CA ILE A 324 14.51 11.63 10.26
C ILE A 324 13.78 12.30 9.10
N TYR A 325 14.34 12.15 7.90
CA TYR A 325 13.86 12.71 6.65
C TYR A 325 13.52 11.55 5.69
N PRO A 326 12.26 11.12 5.56
CA PRO A 326 11.92 10.02 4.66
C PRO A 326 12.20 10.36 3.20
N TYR A 327 12.80 9.40 2.49
CA TYR A 327 12.89 9.44 1.03
C TYR A 327 11.56 9.20 0.34
N ASN A 328 11.42 9.68 -0.90
CA ASN A 328 10.35 9.29 -1.83
C ASN A 328 10.57 7.91 -2.49
N MET A 329 11.52 7.10 -2.02
CA MET A 329 11.73 5.74 -2.51
C MET A 329 10.66 4.78 -2.01
N GLU A 330 10.20 3.86 -2.86
CA GLU A 330 9.37 2.74 -2.42
C GLU A 330 10.20 1.62 -1.79
N ILE A 331 9.63 0.95 -0.78
CA ILE A 331 10.20 -0.31 -0.29
C ILE A 331 9.74 -1.38 -1.27
N SER A 332 10.59 -1.79 -2.21
CA SER A 332 10.23 -2.76 -3.24
C SER A 332 11.33 -3.78 -3.53
N ASP A 333 10.91 -4.97 -3.97
CA ASP A 333 11.81 -6.02 -4.47
C ASP A 333 12.48 -5.64 -5.79
N THR A 334 11.86 -4.76 -6.57
CA THR A 334 12.37 -4.20 -7.81
C THR A 334 12.35 -2.70 -7.70
N TRP A 335 13.50 -2.05 -7.85
CA TRP A 335 13.55 -0.59 -7.99
C TRP A 335 13.15 -0.23 -9.41
N SER A 336 11.91 -0.54 -9.76
CA SER A 336 11.32 -0.12 -11.01
C SER A 336 11.20 1.39 -10.94
N THR A 337 11.93 2.05 -11.84
CA THR A 337 11.62 3.43 -12.23
C THR A 337 10.20 3.44 -12.77
N SER A 338 9.24 3.78 -11.93
CA SER A 338 7.95 4.28 -12.37
C SER A 338 7.66 5.55 -11.60
N LEU A 339 8.39 6.61 -11.98
CA LEU A 339 7.75 7.91 -12.12
C LEU A 339 6.65 7.68 -13.16
N VAL A 340 5.41 7.63 -12.68
CA VAL A 340 4.23 7.70 -13.55
C VAL A 340 4.24 9.10 -14.17
N GLU A 341 4.16 9.13 -15.50
CA GLU A 341 3.83 10.32 -16.32
C GLU A 341 2.52 10.98 -15.90
#